data_AF-A0A6B3HEF7-F1
#
_entry.id   AF-A0A6B3HEF7-F1
#
_cell.length_a   1.000
_cell.length_b   1.000
_cell.length_c   1.000
_cell.angle_alpha   90.00
_cell.angle_beta   90.00
_cell.angle_gamma   90.00
#
_symmetry.space_group_name_H-M   'P 1'
#
loop_
_entity.id
_entity.type
_entity.pdbx_description
1 polymer ?
#
loop_
_entity_poly.entity_id
_entity_poly.type
_entity_poly.pdbx_seq_one_letter_code
_entity_poly.pdbx_strand_id
1 'polypeptide(L)'
;VAGDAAHIHPPTGAQGMNTGVQDACNLAWKLALAVGGAAHPGLVASYDAERHPVGEEVVGRTVRHAAEGVQADPTDPKTLMLREAQLLIGYRESPLVTPLPRPDGATL
;
A
#
# COMPACT_ATOMS: atom_id res chain seq x y z
N VAL A 1 1.16 -12.62 -0.06
CA VAL A 1 2.49 -12.47 0.59
C VAL A 1 2.56 -11.09 1.24
N ALA A 2 3.49 -10.83 2.16
CA ALA A 2 3.64 -9.54 2.85
C ALA A 2 5.12 -9.29 3.23
N GLY A 3 5.52 -8.02 3.41
CA GLY A 3 6.89 -7.65 3.78
C GLY A 3 7.90 -7.99 2.68
N ASP A 4 9.14 -8.33 3.04
CA ASP A 4 10.22 -8.66 2.09
C ASP A 4 9.85 -9.76 1.08
N ALA A 5 8.94 -10.67 1.45
CA ALA A 5 8.45 -11.69 0.53
C ALA A 5 7.54 -11.13 -0.59
N ALA A 6 6.97 -9.95 -0.39
CA ALA A 6 6.12 -9.25 -1.37
C ALA A 6 6.91 -8.20 -2.15
N HIS A 7 7.91 -7.57 -1.55
CA HIS A 7 8.72 -6.52 -2.17
C HIS A 7 10.14 -6.51 -1.59
N ILE A 8 11.14 -6.60 -2.47
CA ILE A 8 12.55 -6.47 -2.11
C ILE A 8 13.08 -5.22 -2.79
N HIS A 9 13.72 -4.35 -2.03
CA HIS A 9 14.28 -3.11 -2.55
C HIS A 9 15.57 -2.72 -1.80
N PRO A 10 16.39 -1.82 -2.38
CA PRO A 10 17.57 -1.30 -1.70
C PRO A 10 17.23 -0.69 -0.32
N PRO A 11 18.15 -0.69 0.66
CA PRO A 11 17.90 -0.18 2.01
C PRO A 11 17.79 1.36 2.07
N THR A 12 18.02 2.05 0.94
CA THR A 12 17.94 3.51 0.82
C THR A 12 16.57 4.02 1.25
N GLY A 13 16.56 4.98 2.19
CA GLY A 13 15.32 5.56 2.74
C GLY A 13 14.65 4.73 3.84
N ALA A 14 15.21 3.60 4.26
CA ALA A 14 14.73 2.79 5.39
C ALA A 14 13.24 2.40 5.32
N GLN A 15 12.72 2.14 4.11
CA GLN A 15 11.29 1.91 3.88
C GLN A 15 10.83 0.47 4.11
N GLY A 16 11.73 -0.51 4.13
CA GLY A 16 11.36 -1.93 4.13
C GLY A 16 10.56 -2.34 5.37
N MET A 17 11.10 -2.03 6.56
CA MET A 17 10.44 -2.33 7.83
C MET A 17 9.08 -1.63 7.96
N ASN A 18 9.01 -0.34 7.61
CA ASN A 18 7.76 0.41 7.70
C ASN A 18 6.69 -0.16 6.76
N THR A 19 7.07 -0.52 5.52
CA THR A 19 6.16 -1.12 4.54
C THR A 19 5.69 -2.50 4.99
N GLY A 20 6.59 -3.34 5.51
CA GLY A 20 6.24 -4.66 6.02
C GLY A 20 5.32 -4.62 7.25
N VAL A 21 5.55 -3.70 8.19
CA VAL A 21 4.64 -3.49 9.34
C VAL A 21 3.27 -3.03 8.86
N GLN A 22 3.20 -2.12 7.89
CA GLN A 22 1.93 -1.68 7.32
C GLN A 22 1.19 -2.79 6.56
N ASP A 23 1.90 -3.67 5.86
CA ASP A 23 1.30 -4.85 5.23
C ASP A 23 0.66 -5.77 6.27
N ALA A 24 1.40 -6.07 7.36
CA ALA A 24 0.90 -6.89 8.44
C ALA A 24 -0.33 -6.25 9.10
N CYS A 25 -0.27 -4.95 9.41
CA CYS A 25 -1.40 -4.20 9.96
C CYS A 25 -2.62 -4.22 9.04
N ASN A 26 -2.44 -4.08 7.72
CA ASN A 26 -3.55 -4.13 6.76
C ASN A 26 -4.16 -5.54 6.66
N LEU A 27 -3.34 -6.59 6.62
CA LEU A 27 -3.79 -7.97 6.40
C LEU A 27 -4.36 -8.63 7.67
N ALA A 28 -3.80 -8.34 8.85
CA ALA A 28 -4.09 -9.08 10.08
C ALA A 28 -5.58 -9.02 10.46
N TRP A 29 -6.21 -7.84 10.44
CA TRP A 29 -7.62 -7.71 10.80
C TRP A 29 -8.56 -8.36 9.77
N LYS A 30 -8.17 -8.33 8.48
CA LYS A 30 -8.92 -8.98 7.40
C LYS A 30 -8.93 -10.49 7.57
N LEU A 31 -7.77 -11.06 7.89
CA LEU A 31 -7.63 -12.49 8.19
C LEU A 31 -8.39 -12.87 9.46
N ALA A 32 -8.33 -12.06 10.51
CA ALA A 32 -9.09 -12.30 11.74
C ALA A 32 -10.60 -12.42 11.46
N LEU A 33 -11.16 -11.53 10.65
CA LEU A 33 -12.58 -11.60 10.24
C LEU A 33 -12.87 -12.80 9.33
N ALA A 34 -11.97 -13.14 8.42
CA ALA A 34 -12.14 -14.27 7.51
C ALA A 34 -12.16 -15.61 8.26
N VAL A 35 -11.19 -15.81 9.15
CA VAL A 35 -11.11 -17.00 10.02
C VAL A 35 -12.33 -17.07 10.95
N GLY A 36 -12.82 -15.92 11.44
CA GLY A 36 -14.02 -15.84 12.25
C GLY A 36 -15.35 -16.00 11.50
N GLY A 37 -15.33 -16.14 10.17
CA GLY A 37 -16.55 -16.26 9.36
C GLY A 37 -17.37 -14.97 9.26
N ALA A 38 -16.79 -13.82 9.61
CA ALA A 38 -17.45 -12.51 9.63
C ALA A 38 -17.00 -11.60 8.46
N ALA A 39 -16.08 -12.05 7.62
CA ALA A 39 -15.59 -11.28 6.49
C ALA A 39 -16.56 -11.31 5.30
N HIS A 40 -16.75 -10.15 4.68
CA HIS A 40 -17.27 -10.09 3.31
C HIS A 40 -16.33 -10.85 2.36
N PRO A 41 -16.83 -11.56 1.32
CA PRO A 41 -15.98 -12.37 0.42
C PRO A 41 -14.83 -11.60 -0.24
N GLY A 42 -15.04 -10.32 -0.56
CA GLY A 42 -14.01 -9.45 -1.16
C GLY A 42 -13.00 -8.87 -0.18
N LEU A 43 -13.16 -9.08 1.14
CA LEU A 43 -12.36 -8.39 2.16
C LEU A 43 -10.88 -8.78 2.09
N VAL A 44 -10.57 -10.07 2.04
CA VAL A 44 -9.18 -10.54 1.97
C VAL A 44 -8.57 -10.17 0.61
N ALA A 45 -9.34 -10.26 -0.48
CA ALA A 45 -8.90 -9.86 -1.81
C ALA A 45 -8.52 -8.37 -1.89
N SER A 46 -9.15 -7.51 -1.08
CA SER A 46 -8.82 -6.08 -1.05
C SER A 46 -7.40 -5.80 -0.56
N TYR A 47 -6.76 -6.73 0.16
CA TYR A 47 -5.36 -6.58 0.58
C TYR A 47 -4.43 -6.35 -0.61
N ASP A 48 -4.54 -7.16 -1.66
CA ASP A 48 -3.67 -7.05 -2.82
C ASP A 48 -3.94 -5.73 -3.57
N ALA A 49 -5.20 -5.43 -3.83
CA ALA A 49 -5.62 -4.19 -4.49
C ALA A 49 -5.16 -2.93 -3.73
N GLU A 50 -5.04 -3.00 -2.40
CA GLU A 50 -4.60 -1.88 -1.56
C GLU A 50 -3.09 -1.80 -1.40
N ARG A 51 -2.39 -2.93 -1.28
CA ARG A 51 -0.98 -2.98 -0.84
C ARG A 51 0.01 -3.21 -1.97
N HIS A 52 -0.41 -3.84 -3.06
CA HIS A 52 0.46 -4.04 -4.22
C HIS A 52 0.92 -2.69 -4.84
N PRO A 53 0.03 -1.70 -5.12
CA PRO A 53 0.46 -0.42 -5.68
C PRO A 53 1.40 0.36 -4.74
N VAL A 54 1.24 0.21 -3.42
CA VAL A 54 2.13 0.82 -2.42
C VAL A 54 3.51 0.17 -2.47
N GLY A 55 3.58 -1.17 -2.55
CA GLY A 55 4.84 -1.90 -2.69
C GLY A 55 5.59 -1.50 -3.96
N GLU A 56 4.91 -1.41 -5.10
CA GLU A 56 5.51 -0.97 -6.37
C GLU A 56 6.07 0.46 -6.29
N GLU A 57 5.32 1.40 -5.69
CA GLU A 57 5.78 2.78 -5.52
C GLU A 57 7.04 2.87 -4.64
N VAL A 58 7.04 2.15 -3.51
CA VAL A 58 8.18 2.11 -2.59
C VAL A 58 9.41 1.52 -3.28
N VAL A 59 9.27 0.40 -3.99
CA VAL A 59 10.37 -0.22 -4.76
C VAL A 59 10.90 0.75 -5.81
N GLY A 60 10.02 1.33 -6.65
CA GLY A 60 10.44 2.23 -7.72
C GLY A 60 11.16 3.48 -7.20
N ARG A 61 10.69 4.05 -6.09
CA ARG A 61 11.33 5.20 -5.45
C ARG A 61 12.68 4.85 -4.84
N THR A 62 12.77 3.77 -4.07
CA THR A 62 14.03 3.36 -3.41
C THR A 62 15.11 2.96 -4.41
N VAL A 63 14.74 2.35 -5.55
CA VAL A 63 15.63 2.11 -6.68
C VAL A 63 16.15 3.41 -7.29
N ARG A 64 15.29 4.40 -7.54
CA ARG A 64 15.72 5.73 -8.01
C ARG A 64 16.66 6.40 -7.02
N HIS A 65 16.35 6.36 -5.73
CA HIS A 65 17.23 6.91 -4.69
C HIS A 65 18.60 6.23 -4.65
N ALA A 66 18.67 4.93 -4.92
CA ALA A 66 19.94 4.20 -5.00
C ALA A 66 20.75 4.57 -6.25
N ALA A 67 20.09 4.84 -7.38
CA ALA A 67 20.74 5.18 -8.64
C ALA A 67 21.16 6.66 -8.75
N GLU A 68 20.34 7.57 -8.22
CA GLU A 68 20.41 9.01 -8.49
C GLU A 68 20.62 9.85 -7.21
N GLY A 69 20.64 9.20 -6.04
CA GLY A 69 20.60 9.88 -4.74
C GLY A 69 19.17 10.25 -4.32
N VAL A 70 19.01 10.63 -3.06
CA VAL A 70 17.71 11.11 -2.55
C VAL A 70 17.42 12.46 -3.18
N GLN A 71 16.44 12.50 -4.08
CA GLN A 71 16.02 13.74 -4.70
C GLN A 71 15.08 14.48 -3.75
N ALA A 72 15.51 15.68 -3.35
CA ALA A 72 14.63 16.64 -2.69
C ALA A 72 14.06 17.59 -3.76
N ASP A 73 12.74 17.63 -3.92
CA ASP A 73 12.06 18.77 -4.55
C ASP A 73 12.02 19.94 -3.55
N PRO A 74 12.80 21.02 -3.77
CA PRO A 74 12.85 22.15 -2.84
C PRO A 74 11.55 22.96 -2.81
N THR A 75 10.64 22.75 -3.76
CA THR A 75 9.39 23.50 -3.88
C THR A 75 8.24 22.91 -3.06
N ASP A 76 8.34 21.64 -2.64
CA ASP A 76 7.35 21.00 -1.76
C ASP A 76 8.00 20.03 -0.73
N PRO A 77 8.76 20.56 0.23
CA PRO A 77 9.43 19.75 1.24
C PRO A 77 8.46 19.00 2.17
N LYS A 78 7.24 19.52 2.36
CA LYS A 78 6.23 18.90 3.24
C LYS A 78 5.71 17.61 2.62
N THR A 79 5.34 17.62 1.34
CA THR A 79 4.86 16.41 0.67
C THR A 79 5.93 15.33 0.62
N LEU A 80 7.20 15.69 0.39
CA LEU A 80 8.31 14.75 0.44
C LEU A 80 8.45 14.12 1.83
N MET A 81 8.45 14.92 2.88
CA MET A 81 8.52 14.43 4.26
C MET A 81 7.38 13.45 4.55
N LEU A 82 6.15 13.80 4.19
CA LEU A 82 4.98 12.93 4.41
C LEU A 82 5.06 11.65 3.58
N ARG A 83 5.61 11.71 2.36
CA ARG A 83 5.80 10.54 1.51
C ARG A 83 6.90 9.61 2.04
N GLU A 84 8.02 10.14 2.52
CA GLU A 84 9.08 9.36 3.16
C GLU A 84 8.61 8.74 4.48
N ALA A 85 7.77 9.44 5.23
CA ALA A 85 7.11 8.91 6.42
C ALA A 85 5.94 7.97 6.11
N GLN A 86 5.65 7.72 4.82
CA GLN A 86 4.53 6.88 4.36
C GLN A 86 3.14 7.34 4.86
N LEU A 87 2.98 8.62 5.18
CA LEU A 87 1.75 9.23 5.72
C LEU A 87 0.75 9.65 4.64
N LEU A 88 1.14 9.56 3.37
CA LEU A 88 0.26 9.84 2.23
C LEU A 88 -0.47 8.59 1.72
N ILE A 89 -0.22 7.42 2.32
CA ILE A 89 -0.88 6.18 1.93
C ILE A 89 -2.37 6.26 2.27
N GLY A 90 -3.21 6.00 1.29
CA GLY A 90 -4.66 5.95 1.45
C GLY A 90 -5.29 4.91 0.53
N TYR A 91 -6.44 4.40 0.95
CA TYR A 91 -7.15 3.32 0.26
C TYR A 91 -8.48 3.79 -0.33
N ARG A 92 -8.53 5.05 -0.80
CA ARG A 92 -9.75 5.64 -1.37
C ARG A 92 -10.25 4.85 -2.58
N GLU A 93 -9.32 4.32 -3.37
CA GLU A 93 -9.60 3.50 -4.55
C GLU A 93 -9.77 2.01 -4.21
N SER A 94 -9.84 1.65 -2.92
CA SER A 94 -10.06 0.26 -2.52
C SER A 94 -11.40 -0.24 -3.04
N PRO A 95 -11.49 -1.50 -3.49
CA PRO A 95 -12.75 -2.13 -3.87
C PRO A 95 -13.75 -2.24 -2.70
N LEU A 96 -13.34 -1.91 -1.46
CA LEU A 96 -14.24 -1.79 -0.31
C LEU A 96 -14.96 -0.43 -0.23
N VAL A 97 -14.40 0.61 -0.85
CA VAL A 97 -14.91 1.98 -0.81
C VAL A 97 -15.62 2.32 -2.12
N THR A 98 -15.03 1.91 -3.25
CA THR A 98 -15.63 2.10 -4.56
C THR A 98 -16.66 1.01 -4.82
N PRO A 99 -17.93 1.34 -5.13
CA PRO A 99 -18.92 0.33 -5.49
C PRO A 99 -18.44 -0.47 -6.70
N LEU A 100 -18.45 -1.79 -6.60
CA LEU A 100 -18.31 -2.64 -7.78
C LEU A 100 -19.43 -2.27 -8.78
N PRO A 101 -19.14 -2.21 -10.09
CA PRO A 101 -20.19 -2.09 -11.10
C PRO A 101 -21.20 -3.21 -10.85
N ARG A 102 -22.45 -2.84 -10.62
CA ARG A 102 -23.52 -3.82 -10.45
C ARG A 102 -23.64 -4.59 -11.79
N PRO A 103 -23.89 -5.91 -11.81
CA PRO A 103 -23.91 -6.71 -13.05
C PRO A 103 -24.90 -6.21 -14.14
N ASP A 104 -25.78 -5.27 -13.80
CA ASP A 104 -26.75 -4.58 -14.66
C ASP A 104 -26.27 -3.19 -15.17
N GLY A 105 -25.04 -2.76 -14.86
CA GLY A 105 -24.42 -1.54 -15.38
C GLY A 105 -24.90 -0.23 -14.77
N ALA A 106 -25.68 -0.26 -13.67
CA ALA A 106 -26.15 0.97 -13.01
C ALA A 106 -25.19 1.44 -11.91
N THR A 107 -24.60 2.63 -12.06
CA THR A 107 -23.95 3.39 -10.99
C THR A 107 -24.96 4.34 -10.31
N LEU A 108 -24.82 4.52 -8.99
CA LEU A 108 -25.50 5.59 -8.23
C LEU A 108 -25.01 6.97 -8.68
#